data_AF-A0A1X3J708-F1
#
_entry.id   AF-A0A1X3J708-F1
#
_cell.length_a   1.000
_cell.length_b   1.000
_cell.length_c   1.000
_cell.angle_alpha   90.00
_cell.angle_beta   90.00
_cell.angle_gamma   90.00
#
_symmetry.space_group_name_H-M   'P 1'
#
loop_
_entity.id
_entity.type
_entity.pdbx_description
1 polymer ?
#
loop_
_entity_poly.entity_id
_entity_poly.type
_entity_poly.pdbx_seq_one_letter_code
_entity_poly.pdbx_strand_id
1 'polypeptide(L)'
;MSILRPNENLAAALNDDSEFSNSMQFRLILAKTVDTGAPVPADLALTWVTNHAEYSLRTPARRCAKEFAALFKRRYTLKYGEGMVVKPNKARLRLDYTPASPSLRGIRLPVPDLPDPGALKGPVQKLMAIADICTGELDAYSRYLGRKGTSANDTAAILLLPSEIVNESAEKILSTFKHWADDAIRSKGGIVSVADYWSHMNATCPAKINKKEADLMQAFAQKMGYCLAPDPYHHHVKADVDGVLVLFPAGERGRFSPSPEFITAVLTLRLGSVVALIDNSLDQAEQKVLENAINNNASFSDDEKRSLHAYLTWQLHTPANMTGMKSRIELLGAAEKSAVGKVIVSVACSDGRITPAEIKQLEKIYTSLGLDPSSVSSNIHQHSATETALVSSVPANQSTAGFTLDANVLARHESATDDVRKLLNSIFTEEEPEQPESAPASLTGEGGLDSAHSQLYRRLLEKEQWSRKEATELCSNWNLMLGGALEVINDWSYAVVDAPVLEDADDHIWIDLEIAKELEG
;
A
#
# COMPACT_ATOMS: atom_id res chain seq x y z
N MET A 1 -3.40 61.69 -23.15
CA MET A 1 -2.54 60.97 -22.19
C MET A 1 -3.29 60.87 -20.86
N SER A 2 -4.19 59.90 -20.75
CA SER A 2 -5.04 59.68 -19.57
C SER A 2 -4.88 58.23 -19.16
N ILE A 3 -3.84 57.93 -18.38
CA ILE A 3 -3.68 56.63 -17.73
C ILE A 3 -3.06 56.90 -16.36
N LEU A 4 -3.94 57.15 -15.39
CA LEU A 4 -3.81 56.89 -13.96
C LEU A 4 -5.11 57.45 -13.38
N ARG A 5 -6.11 56.59 -13.19
CA ARG A 5 -7.37 56.98 -12.54
C ARG A 5 -7.05 57.29 -11.08
N PRO A 6 -7.12 58.55 -10.61
CA PRO A 6 -6.71 58.91 -9.25
C PRO A 6 -7.70 58.42 -8.18
N ASN A 7 -8.86 57.90 -8.61
CA ASN A 7 -10.01 57.55 -7.77
C ASN A 7 -10.42 56.08 -7.89
N GLU A 8 -9.52 55.16 -8.29
CA GLU A 8 -9.77 53.76 -7.98
C GLU A 8 -9.55 53.58 -6.48
N ASN A 9 -10.68 53.61 -5.77
CA ASN A 9 -10.75 53.27 -4.37
C ASN A 9 -10.30 51.81 -4.27
N LEU A 10 -9.03 51.58 -3.92
CA LEU A 10 -8.45 50.25 -3.74
C LEU A 10 -9.25 49.39 -2.74
N ALA A 11 -10.16 50.00 -1.96
CA ALA A 11 -11.12 49.31 -1.12
C ALA A 11 -12.31 48.67 -1.89
N ALA A 12 -12.73 49.23 -3.02
CA ALA A 12 -13.87 48.74 -3.80
C ALA A 12 -13.49 47.58 -4.75
N ALA A 13 -12.21 47.48 -5.13
CA ALA A 13 -11.68 46.37 -5.92
C ALA A 13 -11.35 45.12 -5.08
N LEU A 14 -11.67 45.11 -3.78
CA LEU A 14 -11.39 43.99 -2.85
C LEU A 14 -12.47 42.89 -2.88
N ASN A 15 -13.57 43.10 -3.59
CA ASN A 15 -14.71 42.17 -3.62
C ASN A 15 -14.71 41.23 -4.84
N ASP A 16 -13.72 41.31 -5.71
CA ASP A 16 -13.57 40.37 -6.81
C ASP A 16 -12.53 39.32 -6.42
N ASP A 17 -12.94 38.05 -6.44
CA ASP A 17 -12.13 36.84 -6.20
C ASP A 17 -11.04 36.60 -7.27
N SER A 18 -10.43 37.68 -7.77
CA SER A 18 -9.30 37.61 -8.69
C SER A 18 -8.01 37.40 -7.92
N GLU A 19 -7.31 36.31 -8.25
CA GLU A 19 -6.00 35.90 -7.73
C GLU A 19 -5.08 37.07 -7.37
N PHE A 20 -4.47 37.03 -6.17
CA PHE A 20 -3.60 38.03 -5.56
C PHE A 20 -2.29 38.30 -6.33
N SER A 21 -2.39 38.70 -7.59
CA SER A 21 -1.27 38.81 -8.54
C SER A 21 -0.32 40.00 -8.22
N ASN A 22 -0.75 40.95 -7.38
CA ASN A 22 0.04 42.13 -7.06
C ASN A 22 0.57 42.11 -5.61
N SER A 23 1.90 42.03 -5.46
CA SER A 23 2.61 42.03 -4.16
C SER A 23 2.18 43.18 -3.23
N MET A 24 1.86 44.36 -3.79
CA MET A 24 1.38 45.51 -3.01
C MET A 24 -0.05 45.32 -2.47
N GLN A 25 -0.94 44.71 -3.26
CA GLN A 25 -2.32 44.43 -2.83
C GLN A 25 -2.33 43.39 -1.71
N PHE A 26 -1.54 42.32 -1.85
CA PHE A 26 -1.36 41.31 -0.81
C PHE A 26 -0.91 41.95 0.52
N ARG A 27 0.13 42.79 0.50
CA ARG A 27 0.64 43.45 1.72
C ARG A 27 -0.40 44.35 2.37
N LEU A 28 -1.21 45.06 1.58
CA LEU A 28 -2.28 45.91 2.08
C LEU A 28 -3.39 45.09 2.75
N ILE A 29 -3.81 43.98 2.13
CA ILE A 29 -4.85 43.10 2.65
C ILE A 29 -4.38 42.45 3.95
N LEU A 30 -3.17 41.89 3.96
CA LEU A 30 -2.59 41.30 5.16
C LEU A 30 -2.50 42.30 6.32
N ALA A 31 -2.08 43.54 6.05
CA ALA A 31 -2.01 44.60 7.05
C ALA A 31 -3.39 44.94 7.64
N LYS A 32 -4.43 45.06 6.82
CA LYS A 32 -5.81 45.30 7.28
C LYS A 32 -6.37 44.13 8.10
N THR A 33 -6.14 42.90 7.67
CA THR A 33 -6.59 41.70 8.40
C THR A 33 -5.97 41.65 9.79
N VAL A 34 -4.68 41.94 9.91
CA VAL A 34 -3.98 41.97 11.19
C VAL A 34 -4.43 43.15 12.07
N ASP A 35 -4.65 44.33 11.50
CA ASP A 35 -5.12 45.51 12.23
C ASP A 35 -6.51 45.31 12.86
N THR A 36 -7.41 44.67 12.12
CA THR A 36 -8.77 44.32 12.60
C THR A 36 -8.79 43.16 13.60
N GLY A 37 -7.66 42.47 13.80
CA GLY A 37 -7.58 41.28 14.66
C GLY A 37 -8.28 40.04 14.08
N ALA A 38 -8.67 40.08 12.80
CA ALA A 38 -9.31 38.98 12.13
C ALA A 38 -8.32 37.81 11.87
N PRO A 39 -8.80 36.56 11.83
CA PRO A 39 -7.96 35.42 11.46
C PRO A 39 -7.49 35.54 10.01
N VAL A 40 -6.21 35.22 9.75
CA VAL A 40 -5.65 35.18 8.40
C VAL A 40 -6.20 33.95 7.67
N PRO A 41 -6.99 34.09 6.59
CA PRO A 41 -7.56 32.95 5.88
C PRO A 41 -6.50 32.16 5.11
N ALA A 42 -6.85 30.93 4.70
CA ALA A 42 -5.94 30.00 4.04
C ALA A 42 -5.30 30.55 2.75
N ASP A 43 -6.08 31.25 1.91
CA ASP A 43 -5.58 31.86 0.68
C ASP A 43 -4.54 32.96 0.93
N LEU A 44 -4.79 33.78 1.95
CA LEU A 44 -3.90 34.86 2.35
C LEU A 44 -2.62 34.30 2.99
N ALA A 45 -2.74 33.23 3.78
CA ALA A 45 -1.60 32.51 4.35
C ALA A 45 -0.74 31.84 3.26
N LEU A 46 -1.37 31.25 2.23
CA LEU A 46 -0.66 30.69 1.08
C LEU A 46 0.13 31.78 0.35
N THR A 47 -0.51 32.91 0.04
CA THR A 47 0.13 34.04 -0.64
C THR A 47 1.27 34.63 0.21
N TRP A 48 1.12 34.61 1.54
CA TRP A 48 2.16 35.07 2.46
C TRP A 48 3.41 34.18 2.40
N VAL A 49 3.25 32.86 2.45
CA VAL A 49 4.41 31.96 2.41
C VAL A 49 5.07 31.95 1.04
N THR A 50 4.31 32.04 -0.06
CA THR A 50 4.88 32.03 -1.43
C THR A 50 5.61 33.31 -1.81
N ASN A 51 5.24 34.45 -1.21
CA ASN A 51 5.87 35.76 -1.48
C ASN A 51 6.92 36.17 -0.44
N HIS A 52 7.23 35.32 0.54
CA HIS A 52 8.19 35.65 1.59
C HIS A 52 9.63 35.61 1.05
N ALA A 53 10.39 36.68 1.23
CA ALA A 53 11.74 36.81 0.65
C ALA A 53 12.73 35.73 1.12
N GLU A 54 12.61 35.26 2.37
CA GLU A 54 13.49 34.22 2.93
C GLU A 54 12.96 32.79 2.69
N TYR A 55 11.86 32.60 1.95
CA TYR A 55 11.32 31.27 1.67
C TYR A 55 11.12 31.07 0.17
N SER A 56 11.67 29.96 -0.32
CA SER A 56 11.51 29.55 -1.70
C SER A 56 10.95 28.14 -1.73
N LEU A 57 9.82 27.95 -2.40
CA LEU A 57 9.25 26.62 -2.63
C LEU A 57 10.28 25.71 -3.32
N ARG A 58 10.41 24.48 -2.83
CA ARG A 58 11.23 23.44 -3.47
C ARG A 58 10.53 22.90 -4.72
N THR A 59 11.26 22.12 -5.52
CA THR A 59 10.80 21.57 -6.81
C THR A 59 9.42 20.90 -6.76
N PRO A 60 9.06 20.06 -5.76
CA PRO A 60 7.74 19.44 -5.71
C PRO A 60 6.58 20.43 -5.68
N ALA A 61 6.68 21.43 -4.81
CA ALA A 61 5.67 22.48 -4.69
C ALA A 61 5.63 23.41 -5.91
N ARG A 62 6.76 23.64 -6.59
CA ARG A 62 6.80 24.43 -7.83
C ARG A 62 6.19 23.70 -9.02
N ARG A 63 6.53 22.42 -9.20
CA ARG A 63 6.03 21.58 -10.31
C ARG A 63 4.54 21.29 -10.17
N CYS A 64 4.09 21.05 -8.94
CA CYS A 64 2.71 20.68 -8.62
C CYS A 64 2.01 21.83 -7.88
N ALA A 65 2.06 23.04 -8.44
CA ALA A 65 1.61 24.26 -7.74
C ALA A 65 0.13 24.24 -7.37
N LYS A 66 -0.71 23.63 -8.20
CA LYS A 66 -2.16 23.51 -7.95
C LYS A 66 -2.44 22.56 -6.80
N GLU A 67 -1.84 21.39 -6.84
CA GLU A 67 -1.94 20.35 -5.81
C GLU A 67 -1.36 20.83 -4.47
N PHE A 68 -0.22 21.53 -4.52
CA PHE A 68 0.39 22.18 -3.35
C PHE A 68 -0.54 23.22 -2.73
N ALA A 69 -1.14 24.09 -3.53
CA ALA A 69 -2.08 25.10 -3.04
C ALA A 69 -3.30 24.44 -2.35
N ALA A 70 -3.87 23.40 -2.94
CA ALA A 70 -4.99 22.66 -2.36
C ALA A 70 -4.60 21.99 -1.02
N LEU A 71 -3.44 21.32 -1.00
CA LEU A 71 -2.95 20.61 0.19
C LEU A 71 -2.61 21.58 1.33
N PHE A 72 -1.93 22.68 1.00
CA PHE A 72 -1.57 23.72 1.96
C PHE A 72 -2.82 24.30 2.62
N LYS A 73 -3.83 24.70 1.83
CA LYS A 73 -5.08 25.26 2.36
C LYS A 73 -5.75 24.27 3.30
N ARG A 74 -5.80 22.97 2.94
CA ARG A 74 -6.43 21.95 3.77
C ARG A 74 -5.68 21.70 5.08
N ARG A 75 -4.36 21.55 5.04
CA ARG A 75 -3.52 21.39 6.25
C ARG A 75 -3.57 22.64 7.14
N TYR A 76 -3.63 23.82 6.55
CA TYR A 76 -3.78 25.08 7.27
C TYR A 76 -5.12 25.14 8.01
N THR A 77 -6.23 24.87 7.32
CA THR A 77 -7.58 24.84 7.91
C THR A 77 -7.70 23.78 8.99
N LEU A 78 -7.08 22.59 8.82
CA LEU A 78 -7.05 21.57 9.86
C LEU A 78 -6.31 22.03 11.13
N LYS A 79 -5.26 22.85 10.99
CA LYS A 79 -4.43 23.31 12.12
C LYS A 79 -4.98 24.57 12.80
N TYR A 80 -5.58 25.48 12.03
CA TYR A 80 -5.96 26.82 12.50
C TYR A 80 -7.45 27.15 12.34
N GLY A 81 -8.27 26.21 11.84
CA GLY A 81 -9.69 26.44 11.60
C GLY A 81 -9.91 27.57 10.61
N GLU A 82 -10.62 28.63 11.04
CA GLU A 82 -10.88 29.83 10.24
C GLU A 82 -9.62 30.65 9.93
N GLY A 83 -8.53 30.46 10.68
CA GLY A 83 -7.23 31.05 10.37
C GLY A 83 -6.40 31.46 11.58
N MET A 84 -5.13 31.74 11.34
CA MET A 84 -4.18 32.18 12.36
C MET A 84 -4.41 33.65 12.71
N VAL A 85 -4.65 33.92 13.99
CA VAL A 85 -4.72 35.30 14.51
C VAL A 85 -3.29 35.81 14.77
N VAL A 86 -2.92 36.91 14.11
CA VAL A 86 -1.59 37.52 14.21
C VAL A 86 -1.71 38.86 14.95
N LYS A 87 -0.84 39.08 15.94
CA LYS A 87 -0.82 40.34 16.68
C LYS A 87 -0.13 41.45 15.87
N PRO A 88 -0.69 42.68 15.84
CA PRO A 88 -0.05 43.83 15.19
C PRO A 88 1.36 44.10 15.72
N ASN A 89 2.26 44.48 14.83
CA ASN A 89 3.62 44.88 15.17
C ASN A 89 3.80 46.40 15.16
N LYS A 90 4.97 46.86 15.61
CA LYS A 90 5.31 48.28 15.63
C LYS A 90 5.71 48.83 14.25
N ALA A 91 6.12 47.96 13.32
CA ALA A 91 6.44 48.38 11.96
C ALA A 91 5.17 48.83 11.24
N ARG A 92 5.29 49.85 10.38
CA ARG A 92 4.17 50.40 9.61
C ARG A 92 4.33 50.10 8.13
N LEU A 93 3.20 49.80 7.50
CA LEU A 93 3.16 49.44 6.09
C LEU A 93 3.64 50.60 5.22
N ARG A 94 4.61 50.29 4.34
CA ARG A 94 5.10 51.22 3.32
C ARG A 94 5.02 50.55 1.96
N LEU A 95 4.29 51.21 1.05
CA LEU A 95 4.14 50.80 -0.34
C LEU A 95 4.77 51.88 -1.23
N ASP A 96 5.88 51.54 -1.88
CA ASP A 96 6.60 52.40 -2.80
C ASP A 96 6.49 51.78 -4.20
N TYR A 97 6.03 52.56 -5.18
CA TYR A 97 5.95 52.15 -6.60
C TYR A 97 7.17 52.66 -7.35
N THR A 98 7.93 51.74 -7.95
CA THR A 98 9.06 52.08 -8.82
C THR A 98 8.67 51.79 -10.27
N PRO A 99 8.56 52.82 -11.13
CA PRO A 99 8.28 52.63 -12.55
C PRO A 99 9.37 51.80 -13.25
N ALA A 100 9.00 51.05 -14.29
CA ALA A 100 9.95 50.30 -15.11
C ALA A 100 10.97 51.20 -15.86
N SER A 101 10.63 52.48 -16.04
CA SER A 101 11.53 53.45 -16.67
C SER A 101 12.43 54.13 -15.62
N PRO A 102 13.76 54.02 -15.72
CA PRO A 102 14.69 54.64 -14.76
C PRO A 102 14.61 56.18 -14.70
N SER A 103 14.05 56.82 -15.73
CA SER A 103 13.90 58.28 -15.79
C SER A 103 12.73 58.81 -14.97
N LEU A 104 11.79 57.94 -14.58
CA LEU A 104 10.65 58.29 -13.74
C LEU A 104 11.01 58.03 -12.27
N ARG A 105 10.76 59.02 -11.40
CA ARG A 105 10.95 58.83 -9.95
C ARG A 105 9.89 57.89 -9.39
N GLY A 106 10.31 57.02 -8.47
CA GLY A 106 9.39 56.23 -7.67
C GLY A 106 8.44 57.11 -6.86
N ILE A 107 7.22 56.65 -6.65
CA ILE A 107 6.19 57.36 -5.89
C ILE A 107 5.82 56.50 -4.68
N ARG A 108 5.75 57.14 -3.50
CA ARG A 108 5.16 56.52 -2.32
C ARG A 108 3.64 56.57 -2.41
N LEU A 109 3.01 55.42 -2.31
CA LEU A 109 1.56 55.34 -2.30
C LEU A 109 1.02 55.77 -0.92
N PRO A 110 -0.06 56.57 -0.87
CA PRO A 110 -0.70 56.92 0.39
C PRO A 110 -1.41 55.69 0.95
N VAL A 111 -1.00 55.25 2.15
CA VAL A 111 -1.60 54.11 2.86
C VAL A 111 -2.01 54.57 4.27
N PRO A 112 -3.16 54.13 4.81
CA PRO A 112 -3.52 54.38 6.21
C PRO A 112 -2.46 53.87 7.19
N ASP A 113 -2.47 54.34 8.44
CA ASP A 113 -1.52 53.89 9.48
C ASP A 113 -1.79 52.44 9.88
N LEU A 114 -1.28 51.49 9.10
CA LEU A 114 -1.48 50.06 9.25
C LEU A 114 -0.18 49.36 9.67
N PRO A 115 -0.25 48.27 10.46
CA PRO A 115 0.91 47.45 10.78
C PRO A 115 1.48 46.76 9.53
N ASP A 116 2.78 46.45 9.51
CA ASP A 116 3.40 45.63 8.46
C ASP A 116 3.78 44.24 8.99
N PRO A 117 2.85 43.27 8.92
CA PRO A 117 3.12 41.91 9.38
C PRO A 117 4.09 41.13 8.47
N GLY A 118 4.45 41.64 7.29
CA GLY A 118 5.18 40.88 6.28
C GLY A 118 6.53 40.32 6.74
N ALA A 119 7.21 41.00 7.66
CA ALA A 119 8.52 40.61 8.21
C ALA A 119 8.45 39.85 9.56
N LEU A 120 7.26 39.43 10.00
CA LEU A 120 7.10 38.71 11.27
C LEU A 120 7.60 37.27 11.17
N LYS A 121 8.72 36.95 11.84
CA LYS A 121 9.32 35.62 11.83
C LYS A 121 8.41 34.51 12.39
N GLY A 122 7.75 34.75 13.52
CA GLY A 122 6.96 33.71 14.19
C GLY A 122 5.79 33.14 13.37
N PRO A 123 4.87 33.98 12.85
CA PRO A 123 3.81 33.54 11.94
C PRO A 123 4.36 32.89 10.67
N VAL A 124 5.38 33.48 10.05
CA VAL A 124 5.97 32.96 8.80
C VAL A 124 6.58 31.58 9.00
N GLN A 125 7.36 31.35 10.07
CA GLN A 125 7.94 30.04 10.37
C GLN A 125 6.87 28.96 10.52
N LYS A 126 5.71 29.29 11.09
CA LYS A 126 4.58 28.36 11.19
C LYS A 126 3.97 28.02 9.84
N LEU A 127 3.94 28.98 8.91
CA LEU A 127 3.47 28.76 7.53
C LEU A 127 4.49 27.96 6.72
N MET A 128 5.79 28.27 6.84
CA MET A 128 6.89 27.51 6.22
C MET A 128 6.82 26.04 6.64
N ALA A 129 6.63 25.75 7.93
CA ALA A 129 6.50 24.38 8.42
C ALA A 129 5.33 23.60 7.75
N ILE A 130 4.19 24.26 7.48
CA ILE A 130 3.08 23.62 6.74
C ILE A 130 3.47 23.41 5.28
N ALA A 131 4.10 24.40 4.66
CA ALA A 131 4.56 24.31 3.28
C ALA A 131 5.60 23.19 3.10
N ASP A 132 6.50 22.99 4.05
CA ASP A 132 7.51 21.93 4.01
C ASP A 132 6.89 20.54 4.12
N ILE A 133 5.90 20.35 5.00
CA ILE A 133 5.10 19.12 5.10
C ILE A 133 4.39 18.84 3.77
N CYS A 134 3.69 19.82 3.21
CA CYS A 134 2.98 19.66 1.94
C CYS A 134 3.94 19.36 0.79
N THR A 135 5.14 19.93 0.82
CA THR A 135 6.18 19.65 -0.18
C THR A 135 6.68 18.22 -0.08
N GLY A 136 6.88 17.70 1.13
CA GLY A 136 7.27 16.30 1.36
C GLY A 136 6.20 15.30 0.88
N GLU A 137 4.93 15.57 1.21
CA GLU A 137 3.79 14.72 0.76
C GLU A 137 3.64 14.68 -0.77
N LEU A 138 4.10 15.71 -1.48
CA LEU A 138 4.06 15.78 -2.95
C LEU A 138 5.35 15.31 -3.63
N ASP A 139 6.37 14.90 -2.89
CA ASP A 139 7.69 14.61 -3.46
C ASP A 139 7.65 13.43 -4.44
N ALA A 140 7.02 12.31 -4.05
CA ALA A 140 6.89 11.13 -4.91
C ALA A 140 6.08 11.43 -6.18
N TYR A 141 4.96 12.15 -6.04
CA TYR A 141 4.13 12.58 -7.18
C TYR A 141 4.89 13.51 -8.13
N SER A 142 5.61 14.49 -7.57
CA SER A 142 6.47 15.39 -8.34
C SER A 142 7.56 14.63 -9.09
N ARG A 143 8.28 13.71 -8.42
CA ARG A 143 9.33 12.88 -9.03
C ARG A 143 8.77 12.07 -10.20
N TYR A 144 7.55 11.53 -10.06
CA TYR A 144 6.88 10.82 -11.14
C TYR A 144 6.64 11.72 -12.35
N LEU A 145 6.02 12.89 -12.16
CA LEU A 145 5.75 13.88 -13.23
C LEU A 145 7.00 14.49 -13.85
N GLY A 146 8.15 14.41 -13.17
CA GLY A 146 9.44 14.84 -13.72
C GLY A 146 9.97 13.91 -14.82
N ARG A 147 9.43 12.70 -14.97
CA ARG A 147 9.88 11.71 -15.96
C ARG A 147 9.24 11.95 -17.32
N LYS A 148 10.01 11.76 -18.40
CA LYS A 148 9.53 11.92 -19.77
C LYS A 148 8.39 10.93 -20.06
N GLY A 149 7.31 11.43 -20.67
CA GLY A 149 6.16 10.62 -21.09
C GLY A 149 5.17 10.25 -19.99
N THR A 150 5.26 10.88 -18.81
CA THR A 150 4.28 10.72 -17.72
C THR A 150 3.23 11.84 -17.74
N SER A 151 2.06 11.55 -17.16
CA SER A 151 0.93 12.44 -17.07
C SER A 151 0.30 12.42 -15.67
N ALA A 152 -0.33 13.53 -15.27
CA ALA A 152 -1.10 13.62 -14.03
C ALA A 152 -2.31 12.67 -14.00
N ASN A 153 -2.77 12.20 -15.16
CA ASN A 153 -3.88 11.26 -15.30
C ASN A 153 -3.43 9.79 -15.35
N ASP A 154 -2.13 9.52 -15.25
CA ASP A 154 -1.62 8.15 -15.18
C ASP A 154 -2.03 7.52 -13.84
N THR A 155 -2.36 6.23 -13.85
CA THR A 155 -2.80 5.54 -12.64
C THR A 155 -1.79 5.64 -11.50
N ALA A 156 -0.49 5.52 -11.82
CA ALA A 156 0.58 5.65 -10.85
C ALA A 156 0.65 7.07 -10.26
N ALA A 157 0.40 8.12 -11.06
CA ALA A 157 0.34 9.48 -10.57
C ALA A 157 -0.83 9.67 -9.61
N ILE A 158 -2.01 9.18 -9.99
CA ILE A 158 -3.23 9.24 -9.18
C ILE A 158 -3.02 8.53 -7.84
N LEU A 159 -2.33 7.38 -7.82
CA LEU A 159 -2.01 6.63 -6.62
C LEU A 159 -1.11 7.40 -5.64
N LEU A 160 -0.14 8.16 -6.17
CA LEU A 160 0.80 8.95 -5.37
C LEU A 160 0.19 10.23 -4.79
N LEU A 161 -0.94 10.70 -5.32
CA LEU A 161 -1.62 11.88 -4.77
C LEU A 161 -2.32 11.55 -3.44
N PRO A 162 -2.22 12.44 -2.42
CA PRO A 162 -3.07 12.36 -1.24
C PRO A 162 -4.55 12.34 -1.64
N SER A 163 -5.33 11.49 -0.98
CA SER A 163 -6.77 11.29 -1.25
C SER A 163 -7.61 12.56 -1.15
N GLU A 164 -7.09 13.55 -0.42
CA GLU A 164 -7.73 14.80 -0.08
C GLU A 164 -7.64 15.87 -1.18
N ILE A 165 -6.76 15.69 -2.17
CA ILE A 165 -6.44 16.69 -3.20
C ILE A 165 -6.49 16.13 -4.62
N VAL A 166 -7.20 15.01 -4.80
CA VAL A 166 -7.41 14.42 -6.12
C VAL A 166 -8.00 15.49 -7.05
N ASN A 167 -7.37 15.71 -8.20
CA ASN A 167 -7.83 16.72 -9.16
C ASN A 167 -9.13 16.26 -9.87
N GLU A 168 -9.86 17.18 -10.50
CA GLU A 168 -11.17 16.89 -11.13
C GLU A 168 -11.09 15.76 -12.17
N SER A 169 -10.00 15.69 -12.95
CA SER A 169 -9.81 14.64 -13.96
C SER A 169 -9.58 13.28 -13.32
N ALA A 170 -8.75 13.19 -12.28
CA ALA A 170 -8.56 11.98 -11.52
C ALA A 170 -9.84 11.59 -10.79
N GLU A 171 -10.58 12.54 -10.20
CA GLU A 171 -11.87 12.25 -9.54
C GLU A 171 -12.88 11.64 -10.52
N LYS A 172 -12.90 12.10 -11.77
CA LYS A 172 -13.70 11.49 -12.83
C LYS A 172 -13.26 10.05 -13.14
N ILE A 173 -11.95 9.79 -13.22
CA ILE A 173 -11.42 8.43 -13.40
C ILE A 173 -11.80 7.56 -12.20
N LEU A 174 -11.64 8.08 -10.98
CA LEU A 174 -11.91 7.35 -9.75
C LEU A 174 -13.40 6.99 -9.63
N SER A 175 -14.30 7.93 -9.91
CA SER A 175 -15.75 7.71 -9.86
C SER A 175 -16.22 6.76 -10.96
N THR A 176 -15.66 6.85 -12.17
CA THR A 176 -15.98 5.95 -13.28
C THR A 176 -15.59 4.51 -12.94
N PHE A 177 -14.39 4.31 -12.39
CA PHE A 177 -13.94 2.99 -11.95
C PHE A 177 -14.79 2.45 -10.81
N LYS A 178 -15.13 3.28 -9.80
CA LYS A 178 -16.00 2.85 -8.69
C LYS A 178 -17.36 2.37 -9.20
N HIS A 179 -17.99 3.12 -10.09
CA HIS A 179 -19.27 2.75 -10.67
C HIS A 179 -19.19 1.41 -11.44
N TRP A 180 -18.14 1.23 -12.23
CA TRP A 180 -17.88 -0.03 -12.93
C TRP A 180 -17.64 -1.20 -11.97
N ALA A 181 -16.82 -1.01 -10.94
CA ALA A 181 -16.50 -2.04 -9.95
C ALA A 181 -17.76 -2.46 -9.17
N ASP A 182 -18.58 -1.50 -8.72
CA ASP A 182 -19.86 -1.77 -8.05
C ASP A 182 -20.83 -2.53 -8.96
N ASP A 183 -20.87 -2.19 -10.25
CA ASP A 183 -21.70 -2.91 -11.23
C ASP A 183 -21.19 -4.33 -11.48
N ALA A 184 -19.87 -4.52 -11.60
CA ALA A 184 -19.27 -5.85 -11.73
C ALA A 184 -19.55 -6.74 -10.51
N ILE A 185 -19.45 -6.18 -9.30
CA ILE A 185 -19.78 -6.89 -8.04
C ILE A 185 -21.25 -7.31 -8.03
N ARG A 186 -22.17 -6.40 -8.38
CA ARG A 186 -23.61 -6.66 -8.35
C ARG A 186 -24.10 -7.60 -9.45
N SER A 187 -23.56 -7.48 -10.67
CA SER A 187 -24.08 -8.19 -11.85
C SER A 187 -23.38 -9.52 -12.13
N LYS A 188 -22.09 -9.64 -11.78
CA LYS A 188 -21.23 -10.79 -12.14
C LYS A 188 -20.49 -11.37 -10.94
N GLY A 189 -20.90 -11.05 -9.71
CA GLY A 189 -20.21 -11.51 -8.51
C GLY A 189 -18.76 -11.01 -8.40
N GLY A 190 -18.44 -9.90 -9.05
CA GLY A 190 -17.11 -9.29 -9.03
C GLY A 190 -16.17 -9.79 -10.12
N ILE A 191 -16.59 -10.73 -10.96
CA ILE A 191 -15.76 -11.31 -12.02
C ILE A 191 -15.52 -10.30 -13.14
N VAL A 192 -14.24 -10.00 -13.39
CA VAL A 192 -13.79 -9.09 -14.45
C VAL A 192 -12.56 -9.66 -15.16
N SER A 193 -12.32 -9.27 -16.42
CA SER A 193 -11.06 -9.63 -17.08
C SER A 193 -9.93 -8.71 -16.61
N VAL A 194 -8.68 -9.21 -16.65
CA VAL A 194 -7.51 -8.36 -16.39
C VAL A 194 -7.46 -7.18 -17.37
N ALA A 195 -7.74 -7.42 -18.65
CA ALA A 195 -7.76 -6.37 -19.66
C ALA A 195 -8.76 -5.24 -19.34
N ASP A 196 -9.98 -5.59 -18.93
CA ASP A 196 -11.00 -4.61 -18.52
C ASP A 196 -10.54 -3.81 -17.30
N TYR A 197 -9.96 -4.49 -16.31
CA TYR A 197 -9.43 -3.85 -15.10
C TYR A 197 -8.37 -2.79 -15.43
N TRP A 198 -7.38 -3.12 -16.27
CA TRP A 198 -6.36 -2.18 -16.72
C TRP A 198 -6.95 -1.02 -17.55
N SER A 199 -7.94 -1.30 -18.40
CA SER A 199 -8.63 -0.26 -19.16
C SER A 199 -9.35 0.74 -18.26
N HIS A 200 -10.08 0.25 -17.25
CA HIS A 200 -10.78 1.11 -16.28
C HIS A 200 -9.85 1.84 -15.30
N MET A 201 -8.62 1.33 -15.10
CA MET A 201 -7.53 2.04 -14.44
C MET A 201 -6.95 3.19 -15.27
N ASN A 202 -7.36 3.34 -16.54
CA ASN A 202 -6.75 4.24 -17.53
C ASN A 202 -5.27 3.90 -17.81
N ALA A 203 -4.94 2.60 -17.84
CA ALA A 203 -3.60 2.11 -18.13
C ALA A 203 -3.62 1.05 -19.24
N THR A 204 -2.50 0.90 -19.93
CA THR A 204 -2.32 -0.15 -20.94
C THR A 204 -2.02 -1.49 -20.26
N CYS A 205 -2.77 -2.53 -20.63
CA CYS A 205 -2.52 -3.88 -20.13
C CYS A 205 -1.10 -4.34 -20.50
N PRO A 206 -0.28 -4.76 -19.52
CA PRO A 206 1.09 -5.19 -19.77
C PRO A 206 1.11 -6.57 -20.47
N ALA A 207 2.22 -6.89 -21.15
CA ALA A 207 2.41 -8.21 -21.76
C ALA A 207 2.59 -9.34 -20.73
N LYS A 208 2.98 -9.00 -19.49
CA LYS A 208 3.13 -9.92 -18.34
C LYS A 208 2.82 -9.18 -17.04
N ILE A 209 2.17 -9.85 -16.09
CA ILE A 209 1.95 -9.33 -14.74
C ILE A 209 3.12 -9.76 -13.85
N ASN A 210 4.12 -8.89 -13.66
CA ASN A 210 5.18 -9.12 -12.68
C ASN A 210 4.77 -8.55 -11.31
N LYS A 211 5.72 -8.55 -10.37
CA LYS A 211 5.48 -8.03 -9.02
C LYS A 211 5.04 -6.57 -9.04
N LYS A 212 5.68 -5.74 -9.87
CA LYS A 212 5.36 -4.30 -9.98
C LYS A 212 3.91 -4.07 -10.46
N GLU A 213 3.50 -4.80 -11.49
CA GLU A 213 2.15 -4.70 -12.06
C GLU A 213 1.10 -5.21 -11.07
N ALA A 214 1.37 -6.34 -10.39
CA ALA A 214 0.47 -6.87 -9.37
C ALA A 214 0.33 -5.93 -8.16
N ASP A 215 1.43 -5.35 -7.68
CA ASP A 215 1.43 -4.39 -6.57
C ASP A 215 0.66 -3.11 -6.97
N LEU A 216 0.80 -2.64 -8.23
CA LEU A 216 0.05 -1.50 -8.75
C LEU A 216 -1.46 -1.79 -8.80
N MET A 217 -1.85 -2.96 -9.30
CA MET A 217 -3.26 -3.37 -9.36
C MET A 217 -3.87 -3.41 -7.96
N GLN A 218 -3.18 -4.02 -6.99
CA GLN A 218 -3.66 -4.13 -5.61
C GLN A 218 -3.73 -2.76 -4.92
N ALA A 219 -2.69 -1.93 -5.05
CA ALA A 219 -2.68 -0.61 -4.46
C ALA A 219 -3.82 0.27 -5.01
N PHE A 220 -4.10 0.17 -6.32
CA PHE A 220 -5.21 0.89 -6.93
C PHE A 220 -6.57 0.42 -6.41
N ALA A 221 -6.82 -0.89 -6.39
CA ALA A 221 -8.05 -1.44 -5.83
C ALA A 221 -8.25 -1.00 -4.38
N GLN A 222 -7.19 -1.08 -3.56
CA GLN A 222 -7.24 -0.72 -2.15
C GLN A 222 -7.53 0.77 -1.95
N LYS A 223 -6.91 1.65 -2.74
CA LYS A 223 -7.19 3.10 -2.72
C LYS A 223 -8.67 3.40 -3.04
N MET A 224 -9.30 2.52 -3.80
CA MET A 224 -10.69 2.64 -4.23
C MET A 224 -11.68 2.00 -3.25
N GLY A 225 -11.21 1.30 -2.22
CA GLY A 225 -12.04 0.57 -1.26
C GLY A 225 -12.38 -0.86 -1.70
N TYR A 226 -11.60 -1.44 -2.61
CA TYR A 226 -11.78 -2.81 -3.09
C TYR A 226 -10.53 -3.66 -2.84
N CYS A 227 -10.72 -4.97 -2.94
CA CYS A 227 -9.67 -5.97 -2.94
C CYS A 227 -9.80 -6.87 -4.18
N LEU A 228 -8.71 -7.54 -4.54
CA LEU A 228 -8.63 -8.42 -5.71
C LEU A 228 -8.28 -9.85 -5.31
N ALA A 229 -8.97 -10.82 -5.91
CA ALA A 229 -8.51 -12.19 -6.01
C ALA A 229 -8.14 -12.51 -7.49
N PRO A 230 -6.97 -13.14 -7.74
CA PRO A 230 -6.02 -13.66 -6.77
C PRO A 230 -5.13 -12.54 -6.21
N ASP A 231 -4.59 -12.76 -5.01
CA ASP A 231 -3.69 -11.83 -4.35
C ASP A 231 -2.35 -12.53 -4.10
N PRO A 232 -1.23 -12.02 -4.64
CA PRO A 232 0.09 -12.62 -4.41
C PRO A 232 0.49 -12.69 -2.93
N TYR A 233 -0.02 -11.79 -2.09
CA TYR A 233 0.27 -11.73 -0.66
C TYR A 233 -0.62 -12.66 0.15
N HIS A 234 -1.94 -12.66 -0.07
CA HIS A 234 -2.86 -13.50 0.71
C HIS A 234 -3.03 -14.91 0.11
N HIS A 235 -3.19 -14.99 -1.21
CA HIS A 235 -3.50 -16.22 -1.92
C HIS A 235 -2.25 -16.92 -2.48
N HIS A 236 -1.12 -16.22 -2.55
CA HIS A 236 0.15 -16.73 -3.09
C HIS A 236 0.05 -17.19 -4.55
N VAL A 237 -0.89 -16.59 -5.28
CA VAL A 237 -1.12 -16.83 -6.70
C VAL A 237 -1.17 -15.48 -7.41
N LYS A 238 -0.59 -15.44 -8.61
CA LYS A 238 -0.61 -14.25 -9.47
C LYS A 238 -1.70 -14.40 -10.52
N ALA A 239 -2.27 -13.28 -10.93
CA ALA A 239 -3.16 -13.23 -12.07
C ALA A 239 -2.40 -13.47 -13.38
N ASP A 240 -3.09 -14.03 -14.36
CA ASP A 240 -2.61 -14.15 -15.74
C ASP A 240 -3.13 -12.97 -16.57
N VAL A 241 -2.38 -12.54 -17.59
CA VAL A 241 -2.71 -11.39 -18.45
C VAL A 241 -4.04 -11.60 -19.17
N ASP A 242 -4.26 -12.82 -19.66
CA ASP A 242 -5.50 -13.23 -20.34
C ASP A 242 -6.53 -13.84 -19.37
N GLY A 243 -6.29 -13.72 -18.07
CA GLY A 243 -7.09 -14.30 -17.01
C GLY A 243 -8.22 -13.41 -16.50
N VAL A 244 -8.91 -13.93 -15.50
CA VAL A 244 -9.95 -13.23 -14.74
C VAL A 244 -9.44 -12.77 -13.38
N LEU A 245 -10.12 -11.76 -12.83
CA LEU A 245 -9.99 -11.27 -11.46
C LEU A 245 -11.37 -11.28 -10.81
N VAL A 246 -11.39 -11.35 -9.50
CA VAL A 246 -12.61 -11.12 -8.71
C VAL A 246 -12.40 -9.90 -7.82
N LEU A 247 -13.19 -8.86 -8.07
CA LEU A 247 -13.31 -7.65 -7.28
C LEU A 247 -14.27 -7.87 -6.12
N PHE A 248 -13.89 -7.42 -4.93
CA PHE A 248 -14.78 -7.44 -3.77
C PHE A 248 -14.55 -6.23 -2.86
N PRO A 249 -15.54 -5.80 -2.06
CA PRO A 249 -15.40 -4.67 -1.16
C PRO A 249 -14.36 -4.93 -0.06
N ALA A 250 -13.46 -3.98 0.16
CA ALA A 250 -12.48 -4.03 1.23
C ALA A 250 -13.15 -3.97 2.62
N GLY A 251 -12.49 -4.53 3.63
CA GLY A 251 -12.92 -4.40 5.02
C GLY A 251 -12.65 -3.00 5.59
N GLU A 252 -13.38 -2.63 6.66
CA GLU A 252 -13.18 -1.36 7.36
C GLU A 252 -11.77 -1.21 7.92
N ARG A 253 -11.11 -2.33 8.25
CA ARG A 253 -9.75 -2.37 8.80
C ARG A 253 -8.66 -2.41 7.73
N GLY A 254 -9.02 -2.40 6.44
CA GLY A 254 -8.08 -2.47 5.33
C GLY A 254 -7.45 -3.87 5.17
N ARG A 255 -6.12 -3.91 5.01
CA ARG A 255 -5.38 -5.17 4.78
C ARG A 255 -5.24 -5.95 6.09
N PHE A 256 -5.58 -7.24 6.08
CA PHE A 256 -5.44 -8.12 7.25
C PHE A 256 -4.16 -8.95 7.17
N SER A 257 -3.71 -9.46 8.33
CA SER A 257 -2.63 -10.45 8.39
C SER A 257 -3.24 -11.85 8.33
N PRO A 258 -2.82 -12.72 7.39
CA PRO A 258 -3.41 -14.05 7.24
C PRO A 258 -3.11 -14.96 8.45
N SER A 259 -4.15 -15.59 9.00
CA SER A 259 -4.01 -16.63 10.02
C SER A 259 -3.45 -17.96 9.45
N PRO A 260 -2.85 -18.84 10.28
CA PRO A 260 -2.47 -20.19 9.86
C PRO A 260 -3.65 -21.00 9.27
N GLU A 261 -4.83 -20.83 9.86
CA GLU A 261 -6.06 -21.45 9.39
C GLU A 261 -6.45 -20.93 8.01
N PHE A 262 -6.31 -19.61 7.76
CA PHE A 262 -6.55 -19.02 6.45
C PHE A 262 -5.61 -19.58 5.37
N ILE A 263 -4.31 -19.71 5.68
CA ILE A 263 -3.33 -20.29 4.75
C ILE A 263 -3.71 -21.73 4.39
N THR A 264 -4.16 -22.51 5.38
CA THR A 264 -4.64 -23.89 5.17
C THR A 264 -5.92 -23.91 4.33
N ALA A 265 -6.84 -22.96 4.55
CA ALA A 265 -8.07 -22.81 3.77
C ALA A 265 -7.78 -22.48 2.30
N VAL A 266 -6.87 -21.53 2.02
CA VAL A 266 -6.44 -21.20 0.65
C VAL A 266 -5.92 -22.45 -0.08
N LEU A 267 -5.11 -23.27 0.58
CA LEU A 267 -4.63 -24.52 0.01
C LEU A 267 -5.77 -25.51 -0.24
N THR A 268 -6.64 -25.68 0.75
CA THR A 268 -7.79 -26.59 0.70
C THR A 268 -8.72 -26.24 -0.46
N LEU A 269 -9.08 -24.96 -0.59
CA LEU A 269 -9.89 -24.47 -1.70
C LEU A 269 -9.21 -24.73 -3.04
N ARG A 270 -7.90 -24.49 -3.14
CA ARG A 270 -7.16 -24.76 -4.39
C ARG A 270 -7.17 -26.22 -4.81
N LEU A 271 -6.97 -27.13 -3.86
CA LEU A 271 -7.00 -28.55 -4.16
C LEU A 271 -8.43 -29.03 -4.42
N GLY A 272 -9.41 -28.53 -3.66
CA GLY A 272 -10.83 -28.81 -3.85
C GLY A 272 -11.32 -28.39 -5.22
N SER A 273 -10.99 -27.17 -5.67
CA SER A 273 -11.35 -26.66 -6.99
C SER A 273 -10.67 -27.44 -8.12
N VAL A 274 -9.44 -27.92 -7.93
CA VAL A 274 -8.77 -28.80 -8.92
C VAL A 274 -9.54 -30.10 -9.08
N VAL A 275 -10.16 -30.63 -8.02
CA VAL A 275 -10.97 -31.85 -8.08
C VAL A 275 -12.34 -31.58 -8.68
N ALA A 276 -13.00 -30.50 -8.27
CA ALA A 276 -14.31 -30.09 -8.77
C ALA A 276 -14.34 -29.70 -10.26
N LEU A 277 -13.18 -29.38 -10.86
CA LEU A 277 -13.09 -28.98 -12.28
C LEU A 277 -12.59 -30.10 -13.20
N ILE A 278 -12.50 -31.35 -12.72
CA ILE A 278 -11.93 -32.47 -13.52
C ILE A 278 -12.82 -32.84 -14.70
N ASP A 279 -14.12 -32.88 -14.51
CA ASP A 279 -15.11 -33.22 -15.53
C ASP A 279 -15.47 -32.02 -16.43
N ASN A 280 -14.87 -30.86 -16.15
CA ASN A 280 -15.11 -29.58 -16.81
C ASN A 280 -16.56 -29.09 -16.68
N SER A 281 -17.31 -29.62 -15.70
CA SER A 281 -18.65 -29.16 -15.31
C SER A 281 -18.71 -28.87 -13.82
N LEU A 282 -18.78 -27.58 -13.48
CA LEU A 282 -18.98 -27.14 -12.11
C LEU A 282 -20.34 -27.63 -11.57
N ASP A 283 -20.36 -28.60 -10.65
CA ASP A 283 -21.57 -28.95 -9.92
C ASP A 283 -21.83 -27.93 -8.78
N GLN A 284 -23.08 -27.49 -8.66
CA GLN A 284 -23.51 -26.63 -7.55
C GLN A 284 -23.38 -27.31 -6.19
N ALA A 285 -23.42 -28.65 -6.12
CA ALA A 285 -23.21 -29.40 -4.89
C ALA A 285 -21.78 -29.25 -4.37
N GLU A 286 -20.78 -29.40 -5.26
CA GLU A 286 -19.36 -29.26 -4.94
C GLU A 286 -19.00 -27.83 -4.51
N GLN A 287 -19.52 -26.85 -5.25
CA GLN A 287 -19.35 -25.44 -4.91
C GLN A 287 -19.90 -25.14 -3.49
N LYS A 288 -21.09 -25.65 -3.17
CA LYS A 288 -21.70 -25.46 -1.83
C LYS A 288 -20.87 -26.09 -0.71
N VAL A 289 -20.24 -27.24 -0.94
CA VAL A 289 -19.35 -27.85 0.06
C VAL A 289 -18.15 -26.95 0.35
N LEU A 290 -17.52 -26.39 -0.69
CA LEU A 290 -16.41 -25.44 -0.54
C LEU A 290 -16.84 -24.14 0.15
N GLU A 291 -18.00 -23.58 -0.21
CA GLU A 291 -18.56 -22.39 0.44
C GLU A 291 -18.89 -22.66 1.92
N ASN A 292 -19.47 -23.82 2.23
CA ASN A 292 -19.78 -24.22 3.62
C ASN A 292 -18.52 -24.42 4.45
N ALA A 293 -17.43 -24.93 3.87
CA ALA A 293 -16.15 -25.05 4.56
C ALA A 293 -15.59 -23.68 4.98
N ILE A 294 -15.85 -22.62 4.21
CA ILE A 294 -15.51 -21.23 4.57
C ILE A 294 -16.47 -20.71 5.64
N ASN A 295 -17.78 -20.87 5.44
CA ASN A 295 -18.81 -20.23 6.27
C ASN A 295 -18.88 -20.81 7.69
N ASN A 296 -18.76 -22.13 7.82
CA ASN A 296 -18.91 -22.85 9.10
C ASN A 296 -17.68 -22.76 9.99
N ASN A 297 -16.56 -22.24 9.48
CA ASN A 297 -15.37 -22.05 10.27
C ASN A 297 -15.48 -20.74 11.09
N ALA A 298 -15.61 -20.89 12.41
CA ALA A 298 -15.72 -19.78 13.34
C ALA A 298 -14.40 -19.04 13.60
N SER A 299 -13.26 -19.64 13.22
CA SER A 299 -11.94 -19.04 13.42
C SER A 299 -11.61 -17.93 12.42
N PHE A 300 -12.30 -17.89 11.27
CA PHE A 300 -12.07 -16.84 10.27
C PHE A 300 -12.79 -15.54 10.63
N SER A 301 -12.06 -14.44 10.48
CA SER A 301 -12.63 -13.09 10.48
C SER A 301 -13.50 -12.86 9.23
N ASP A 302 -14.36 -11.84 9.29
CA ASP A 302 -15.22 -11.48 8.15
C ASP A 302 -14.42 -11.04 6.91
N ASP A 303 -13.24 -10.45 7.10
CA ASP A 303 -12.33 -10.07 6.02
C ASP A 303 -11.69 -11.30 5.36
N GLU A 304 -11.26 -12.26 6.17
CA GLU A 304 -10.76 -13.56 5.68
C GLU A 304 -11.83 -14.32 4.91
N LYS A 305 -13.06 -14.39 5.43
CA LYS A 305 -14.19 -15.05 4.75
C LYS A 305 -14.47 -14.41 3.39
N ARG A 306 -14.53 -13.08 3.31
CA ARG A 306 -14.72 -12.36 2.04
C ARG A 306 -13.60 -12.67 1.04
N SER A 307 -12.36 -12.65 1.50
CA SER A 307 -11.19 -12.96 0.68
C SER A 307 -11.23 -14.41 0.15
N LEU A 308 -11.57 -15.38 1.01
CA LEU A 308 -11.71 -16.79 0.63
C LEU A 308 -12.85 -17.02 -0.37
N HIS A 309 -14.00 -16.35 -0.20
CA HIS A 309 -15.11 -16.42 -1.16
C HIS A 309 -14.76 -15.85 -2.53
N ALA A 310 -14.09 -14.70 -2.56
CA ALA A 310 -13.58 -14.13 -3.81
C ALA A 310 -12.53 -15.03 -4.47
N TYR A 311 -11.66 -15.65 -3.67
CA TYR A 311 -10.66 -16.60 -4.14
C TYR A 311 -11.26 -17.89 -4.69
N LEU A 312 -12.28 -18.45 -4.03
CA LEU A 312 -13.02 -19.60 -4.54
C LEU A 312 -13.66 -19.25 -5.88
N THR A 313 -14.39 -18.14 -5.95
CA THR A 313 -15.00 -17.66 -7.21
C THR A 313 -13.95 -17.53 -8.32
N TRP A 314 -12.78 -16.97 -8.01
CA TRP A 314 -11.69 -16.86 -8.96
C TRP A 314 -11.19 -18.23 -9.47
N GLN A 315 -11.03 -19.21 -8.57
CA GLN A 315 -10.59 -20.55 -8.95
C GLN A 315 -11.58 -21.29 -9.83
N LEU A 316 -12.87 -21.16 -9.56
CA LEU A 316 -13.92 -21.83 -10.35
C LEU A 316 -14.00 -21.29 -11.79
N HIS A 317 -13.49 -20.08 -12.03
CA HIS A 317 -13.44 -19.45 -13.35
C HIS A 317 -12.04 -19.41 -13.99
N THR A 318 -11.05 -20.05 -13.37
CA THR A 318 -9.67 -20.10 -13.86
C THR A 318 -9.27 -21.55 -14.16
N PRO A 319 -8.53 -21.83 -15.26
CA PRO A 319 -8.07 -23.18 -15.55
C PRO A 319 -7.29 -23.79 -14.37
N ALA A 320 -7.61 -25.05 -14.04
CA ALA A 320 -6.99 -25.76 -12.93
C ALA A 320 -5.46 -25.84 -13.08
N ASN A 321 -4.72 -25.31 -12.09
CA ASN A 321 -3.26 -25.32 -12.09
C ASN A 321 -2.66 -25.71 -10.73
N MET A 322 -1.75 -26.68 -10.74
CA MET A 322 -0.99 -27.16 -9.57
C MET A 322 0.39 -26.48 -9.36
N THR A 323 0.78 -25.49 -10.18
CA THR A 323 2.10 -24.81 -10.07
C THR A 323 2.28 -24.15 -8.70
N GLY A 324 3.43 -24.38 -8.05
CA GLY A 324 3.79 -23.75 -6.78
C GLY A 324 3.14 -24.37 -5.54
N MET A 325 2.42 -25.50 -5.68
CA MET A 325 1.74 -26.15 -4.54
C MET A 325 2.69 -26.93 -3.63
N LYS A 326 3.74 -27.55 -4.18
CA LYS A 326 4.62 -28.47 -3.45
C LYS A 326 5.27 -27.82 -2.22
N SER A 327 5.88 -26.65 -2.39
CA SER A 327 6.50 -25.90 -1.30
C SER A 327 5.49 -25.45 -0.24
N ARG A 328 4.20 -25.33 -0.59
CA ARG A 328 3.15 -24.99 0.37
C ARG A 328 2.67 -26.19 1.17
N ILE A 329 2.55 -27.33 0.53
CA ILE A 329 2.23 -28.59 1.19
C ILE A 329 3.33 -28.98 2.19
N GLU A 330 4.60 -28.70 1.87
CA GLU A 330 5.73 -28.97 2.77
C GLU A 330 5.66 -28.19 4.10
N LEU A 331 5.03 -27.01 4.10
CA LEU A 331 4.87 -26.17 5.31
C LEU A 331 3.77 -26.65 6.25
N LEU A 332 2.92 -27.60 5.83
CA LEU A 332 1.84 -28.13 6.65
C LEU A 332 2.31 -29.31 7.52
N GLY A 333 1.84 -29.35 8.76
CA GLY A 333 1.97 -30.49 9.64
C GLY A 333 1.10 -31.68 9.19
N ALA A 334 1.28 -32.82 9.85
CA ALA A 334 0.59 -34.06 9.50
C ALA A 334 -0.93 -33.99 9.74
N ALA A 335 -1.36 -33.28 10.78
CA ALA A 335 -2.77 -33.11 11.12
C ALA A 335 -3.51 -32.26 10.08
N GLU A 336 -2.89 -31.15 9.65
CA GLU A 336 -3.43 -30.24 8.64
C GLU A 336 -3.52 -30.94 7.28
N LYS A 337 -2.48 -31.68 6.87
CA LYS A 337 -2.51 -32.50 5.65
C LYS A 337 -3.68 -33.47 5.64
N SER A 338 -3.91 -34.18 6.76
CA SER A 338 -5.03 -35.10 6.90
C SER A 338 -6.39 -34.39 6.82
N ALA A 339 -6.53 -33.23 7.46
CA ALA A 339 -7.75 -32.41 7.40
C ALA A 339 -8.05 -31.93 5.97
N VAL A 340 -7.03 -31.42 5.27
CA VAL A 340 -7.12 -31.02 3.86
C VAL A 340 -7.59 -32.19 2.99
N GLY A 341 -6.99 -33.38 3.17
CA GLY A 341 -7.38 -34.58 2.44
C GLY A 341 -8.86 -34.95 2.62
N LYS A 342 -9.37 -34.93 3.86
CA LYS A 342 -10.79 -35.21 4.16
C LYS A 342 -11.73 -34.22 3.47
N VAL A 343 -11.41 -32.93 3.49
CA VAL A 343 -12.23 -31.90 2.83
C VAL A 343 -12.26 -32.14 1.32
N ILE A 344 -11.12 -32.43 0.70
CA ILE A 344 -11.07 -32.68 -0.76
C ILE A 344 -11.90 -33.92 -1.14
N VAL A 345 -11.87 -34.99 -0.32
CA VAL A 345 -12.75 -36.15 -0.51
C VAL A 345 -14.22 -35.77 -0.35
N SER A 346 -14.57 -34.95 0.64
CA SER A 346 -15.95 -34.49 0.85
C SER A 346 -16.50 -33.71 -0.35
N VAL A 347 -15.65 -32.92 -1.01
CA VAL A 347 -16.00 -32.17 -2.23
C VAL A 347 -16.30 -33.16 -3.36
N ALA A 348 -15.38 -34.08 -3.63
CA ALA A 348 -15.55 -35.10 -4.67
C ALA A 348 -16.76 -36.03 -4.47
N CYS A 349 -17.20 -36.24 -3.23
CA CYS A 349 -18.34 -37.12 -2.93
C CYS A 349 -19.70 -36.40 -2.99
N SER A 350 -19.72 -35.07 -3.14
CA SER A 350 -20.91 -34.26 -2.86
C SER A 350 -22.04 -34.40 -3.88
N ASP A 351 -21.72 -34.83 -5.10
CA ASP A 351 -22.68 -35.13 -6.17
C ASP A 351 -23.20 -36.59 -6.12
N GLY A 352 -22.65 -37.41 -5.21
CA GLY A 352 -22.95 -38.82 -5.05
C GLY A 352 -22.42 -39.73 -6.16
N ARG A 353 -21.56 -39.24 -7.08
CA ARG A 353 -21.03 -40.01 -8.23
C ARG A 353 -19.56 -39.72 -8.51
N ILE A 354 -18.69 -40.38 -7.75
CA ILE A 354 -17.25 -40.26 -7.99
C ILE A 354 -16.84 -41.01 -9.27
N THR A 355 -16.25 -40.30 -10.23
CA THR A 355 -15.73 -40.90 -11.46
C THR A 355 -14.34 -41.53 -11.25
N PRO A 356 -13.95 -42.54 -12.04
CA PRO A 356 -12.59 -43.10 -11.96
C PRO A 356 -11.47 -42.09 -12.26
N ALA A 357 -11.79 -40.98 -12.95
CA ALA A 357 -10.85 -39.90 -13.21
C ALA A 357 -10.59 -39.04 -11.97
N GLU A 358 -11.63 -38.72 -11.20
CA GLU A 358 -11.51 -38.07 -9.89
C GLU A 358 -10.73 -38.90 -8.90
N ILE A 359 -11.00 -40.21 -8.80
CA ILE A 359 -10.26 -41.10 -7.87
C ILE A 359 -8.76 -41.05 -8.16
N LYS A 360 -8.35 -41.12 -9.44
CA LYS A 360 -6.93 -41.02 -9.83
C LYS A 360 -6.31 -39.67 -9.47
N GLN A 361 -7.06 -38.57 -9.57
CA GLN A 361 -6.57 -37.26 -9.16
C GLN A 361 -6.51 -37.12 -7.65
N LEU A 362 -7.49 -37.65 -6.91
CA LEU A 362 -7.46 -37.73 -5.46
C LEU A 362 -6.23 -38.52 -4.97
N GLU A 363 -5.94 -39.68 -5.56
CA GLU A 363 -4.73 -40.46 -5.26
C GLU A 363 -3.45 -39.66 -5.54
N LYS A 364 -3.41 -38.91 -6.65
CA LYS A 364 -2.29 -38.04 -7.00
C LYS A 364 -2.13 -36.89 -6.00
N ILE A 365 -3.22 -36.27 -5.58
CA ILE A 365 -3.23 -35.21 -4.58
C ILE A 365 -2.79 -35.76 -3.21
N TYR A 366 -3.30 -36.91 -2.78
CA TYR A 366 -2.89 -37.59 -1.54
C TYR A 366 -1.39 -37.91 -1.54
N THR A 367 -0.89 -38.47 -2.65
CA THR A 367 0.55 -38.71 -2.83
C THR A 367 1.34 -37.40 -2.70
N SER A 368 0.86 -36.30 -3.29
CA SER A 368 1.51 -34.99 -3.19
C SER A 368 1.45 -34.38 -1.79
N LEU A 369 0.41 -34.70 -1.01
CA LEU A 369 0.24 -34.32 0.39
C LEU A 369 1.11 -35.15 1.35
N GLY A 370 1.74 -36.24 0.87
CA GLY A 370 2.48 -37.19 1.70
C GLY A 370 1.55 -38.13 2.49
N LEU A 371 0.29 -38.27 2.05
CA LEU A 371 -0.69 -39.19 2.63
C LEU A 371 -0.72 -40.51 1.84
N ASP A 372 -1.16 -41.58 2.50
CA ASP A 372 -1.34 -42.88 1.85
C ASP A 372 -2.49 -42.84 0.83
N PRO A 373 -2.24 -43.07 -0.48
CA PRO A 373 -3.27 -43.12 -1.51
C PRO A 373 -4.35 -44.17 -1.24
N SER A 374 -4.01 -45.26 -0.54
CA SER A 374 -4.98 -46.32 -0.23
C SER A 374 -6.09 -45.84 0.71
N SER A 375 -5.81 -44.80 1.52
CA SER A 375 -6.77 -44.21 2.46
C SER A 375 -7.89 -43.42 1.79
N VAL A 376 -7.79 -43.08 0.50
CA VAL A 376 -8.85 -42.38 -0.26
C VAL A 376 -10.14 -43.20 -0.24
N SER A 377 -10.05 -44.50 -0.52
CA SER A 377 -11.19 -45.43 -0.54
C SER A 377 -11.91 -45.55 0.81
N SER A 378 -11.14 -45.55 1.91
CA SER A 378 -11.65 -45.57 3.29
C SER A 378 -12.35 -44.26 3.66
N ASN A 379 -11.75 -43.11 3.30
CA ASN A 379 -12.37 -41.79 3.53
C ASN A 379 -13.66 -41.61 2.73
N ILE A 380 -13.74 -42.11 1.49
CA ILE A 380 -14.96 -42.11 0.68
C ILE A 380 -16.07 -42.92 1.37
N HIS A 381 -15.74 -44.12 1.88
CA HIS A 381 -16.70 -44.96 2.60
C HIS A 381 -17.16 -44.33 3.91
N GLN A 382 -16.25 -43.70 4.66
CA GLN A 382 -16.59 -42.97 5.88
C GLN A 382 -17.54 -41.80 5.57
N HIS A 383 -17.28 -41.02 4.51
CA HIS A 383 -18.16 -39.93 4.11
C HIS A 383 -19.57 -40.42 3.73
N SER A 384 -19.64 -41.47 2.90
CA SER A 384 -20.92 -42.07 2.48
C SER A 384 -21.72 -42.63 3.67
N ALA A 385 -21.03 -43.23 4.65
CA ALA A 385 -21.66 -43.75 5.87
C ALA A 385 -22.16 -42.62 6.80
N THR A 386 -21.46 -41.48 6.84
CA THR A 386 -21.81 -40.34 7.70
C THR A 386 -23.03 -39.58 7.17
N GLU A 387 -23.17 -39.42 5.84
CA GLU A 387 -24.39 -38.91 5.23
C GLU A 387 -25.59 -39.83 5.46
N THR A 388 -25.40 -41.15 5.37
CA THR A 388 -26.47 -42.12 5.62
C THR A 388 -26.97 -42.08 7.07
N ALA A 389 -26.09 -41.77 8.03
CA ALA A 389 -26.44 -41.63 9.45
C ALA A 389 -27.23 -40.33 9.75
N LEU A 390 -26.95 -39.22 9.05
CA LEU A 390 -27.67 -37.95 9.22
C LEU A 390 -29.09 -38.01 8.64
N VAL A 391 -29.33 -38.79 7.58
CA VAL A 391 -30.67 -38.99 7.01
C VAL A 391 -31.50 -40.02 7.79
N SER A 392 -30.88 -40.88 8.61
CA SER A 392 -31.57 -41.89 9.43
C SER A 392 -32.00 -41.43 10.83
N SER A 393 -31.80 -40.17 11.21
CA SER A 393 -32.17 -39.64 12.53
C SER A 393 -33.32 -38.63 12.48
N VAL A 394 -34.49 -39.08 12.00
CA VAL A 394 -35.76 -38.45 12.38
C VAL A 394 -36.55 -39.43 13.25
N PRO A 395 -36.45 -39.36 14.60
CA PRO A 395 -37.41 -40.05 15.45
C PRO A 395 -38.69 -39.23 15.49
N ALA A 396 -39.78 -39.85 15.09
CA ALA A 396 -41.11 -39.36 15.37
C ALA A 396 -41.38 -39.41 16.88
N ASN A 397 -41.77 -38.25 17.44
CA ASN A 397 -42.67 -38.06 18.58
C ASN A 397 -42.16 -38.42 20.01
N GLN A 398 -41.88 -37.39 20.83
CA GLN A 398 -42.53 -37.09 22.14
C GLN A 398 -41.65 -36.21 23.06
N SER A 399 -42.17 -35.00 23.34
CA SER A 399 -42.28 -34.27 24.61
C SER A 399 -41.15 -34.28 25.69
N THR A 400 -40.77 -33.04 26.03
CA THR A 400 -40.38 -32.48 27.35
C THR A 400 -39.01 -32.83 27.97
N ALA A 401 -38.08 -31.90 27.74
CA ALA A 401 -37.12 -31.26 28.66
C ALA A 401 -36.51 -32.09 29.82
N GLY A 402 -35.30 -32.58 29.57
CA GLY A 402 -34.29 -32.88 30.58
C GLY A 402 -32.93 -32.89 29.89
N PHE A 403 -32.17 -31.80 29.99
CA PHE A 403 -30.82 -31.72 29.44
C PHE A 403 -29.89 -32.55 30.32
N THR A 404 -29.49 -33.73 29.85
CA THR A 404 -28.47 -34.56 30.49
C THR A 404 -27.17 -34.43 29.72
N LEU A 405 -26.16 -33.81 30.35
CA LEU A 405 -24.79 -33.78 29.83
C LEU A 405 -24.26 -35.22 29.73
N ASP A 406 -23.87 -35.60 28.52
CA ASP A 406 -23.29 -36.92 28.25
C ASP A 406 -21.85 -36.95 28.78
N ALA A 407 -21.64 -37.61 29.92
CA ALA A 407 -20.35 -37.66 30.63
C ALA A 407 -19.22 -38.25 29.78
N ASN A 408 -19.54 -39.05 28.75
CA ASN A 408 -18.58 -39.60 27.81
C ASN A 408 -18.06 -38.55 26.81
N VAL A 409 -18.86 -37.52 26.48
CA VAL A 409 -18.46 -36.42 25.61
C VAL A 409 -17.58 -35.44 26.39
N LEU A 410 -17.90 -35.21 27.67
CA LEU A 410 -17.08 -34.37 28.54
C LEU A 410 -15.71 -35.01 28.82
N ALA A 411 -15.66 -36.32 29.08
CA ALA A 411 -14.41 -37.05 29.27
C ALA A 411 -13.50 -37.06 28.02
N ARG A 412 -14.09 -37.08 26.81
CA ARG A 412 -13.33 -36.97 25.55
C ARG A 412 -12.75 -35.57 25.31
N HIS A 413 -13.46 -34.51 25.72
CA HIS A 413 -12.94 -33.15 25.63
C HIS A 413 -11.86 -32.88 26.69
N GLU A 414 -12.02 -33.44 27.90
CA GLU A 414 -11.06 -33.28 28.99
C GLU A 414 -9.73 -34.00 28.70
N SER A 415 -9.78 -35.20 28.09
CA SER A 415 -8.57 -35.89 27.62
C SER A 415 -7.86 -35.15 26.49
N ALA A 416 -8.62 -34.54 25.57
CA ALA A 416 -8.05 -33.76 24.47
C ALA A 416 -7.33 -32.48 24.95
N THR A 417 -7.77 -31.87 26.06
CA THR A 417 -7.07 -30.74 26.67
C THR A 417 -5.85 -31.13 27.49
N ASP A 418 -5.84 -32.32 28.11
CA ASP A 418 -4.71 -32.79 28.92
C ASP A 418 -3.50 -33.21 28.06
N ASP A 419 -3.75 -33.78 26.87
CA ASP A 419 -2.69 -34.16 25.93
C ASP A 419 -2.01 -32.93 25.31
N VAL A 420 -2.78 -31.88 25.00
CA VAL A 420 -2.24 -30.59 24.54
C VAL A 420 -1.46 -29.88 25.64
N ARG A 421 -1.88 -30.00 26.90
CA ARG A 421 -1.18 -29.42 28.05
C ARG A 421 0.14 -30.13 28.36
N LYS A 422 0.20 -31.45 28.18
CA LYS A 422 1.44 -32.24 28.29
C LYS A 422 2.42 -31.94 27.14
N LEU A 423 1.93 -31.75 25.92
CA LEU A 423 2.74 -31.40 24.75
C LEU A 423 3.32 -29.97 24.87
N LEU A 424 2.54 -29.01 25.36
CA LEU A 424 3.03 -27.65 25.62
C LEU A 424 4.05 -27.62 26.75
N ASN A 425 3.87 -28.39 27.83
CA ASN A 425 4.86 -28.48 28.90
C ASN A 425 6.18 -29.14 28.45
N SER A 426 6.19 -30.04 27.47
CA SER A 426 7.44 -30.60 26.93
C SER A 426 8.19 -29.65 25.99
N ILE A 427 7.50 -28.68 25.37
CA ILE A 427 8.13 -27.69 24.47
C ILE A 427 8.83 -26.57 25.25
N PHE A 428 8.43 -26.31 26.49
CA PHE A 428 8.99 -25.21 27.32
C PHE A 428 10.05 -25.65 28.33
N THR A 429 10.42 -26.93 28.38
CA THR A 429 11.51 -27.42 29.23
C THR A 429 12.45 -28.30 28.44
N GLU A 430 13.33 -27.69 27.66
CA GLU A 430 14.62 -28.27 27.29
C GLU A 430 15.64 -27.13 27.24
N GLU A 431 16.54 -27.13 28.23
CA GLU A 431 17.77 -26.34 28.25
C GLU A 431 18.64 -26.78 27.06
N GLU A 432 18.92 -25.83 26.16
CA GLU A 432 19.67 -26.04 24.93
C GLU A 432 21.18 -26.10 25.22
N PRO A 433 21.88 -27.22 24.91
CA PRO A 433 23.33 -27.25 24.94
C PRO A 433 23.90 -26.83 23.57
N GLU A 434 24.71 -25.78 23.57
CA GLU A 434 25.51 -25.37 22.41
C GLU A 434 26.66 -26.36 22.14
N GLN A 435 26.79 -26.83 20.89
CA GLN A 435 28.09 -27.15 20.26
C GLN A 435 28.02 -27.10 18.71
N PRO A 436 29.17 -26.89 18.02
CA PRO A 436 29.28 -26.06 16.82
C PRO A 436 29.64 -26.80 15.50
N GLU A 437 29.63 -26.02 14.40
CA GLU A 437 30.17 -26.19 13.03
C GLU A 437 29.06 -26.09 11.95
N SER A 438 29.16 -25.36 10.84
CA SER A 438 30.30 -24.71 10.17
C SER A 438 29.78 -23.63 9.17
N ALA A 439 30.62 -22.61 8.93
CA ALA A 439 30.26 -21.35 8.25
C ALA A 439 30.10 -21.44 6.71
N PRO A 440 29.37 -20.45 6.14
CA PRO A 440 29.89 -19.65 5.04
C PRO A 440 29.96 -18.16 5.41
N ALA A 441 31.13 -17.56 5.13
CA ALA A 441 31.48 -16.14 5.09
C ALA A 441 30.60 -15.16 5.91
N SER A 442 31.02 -14.93 7.15
CA SER A 442 30.52 -13.86 8.00
C SER A 442 30.80 -12.49 7.40
N LEU A 443 29.73 -11.70 7.26
CA LEU A 443 29.77 -10.26 7.53
C LEU A 443 30.37 -10.10 8.93
N THR A 444 31.53 -9.48 9.04
CA THR A 444 32.15 -9.19 10.34
C THR A 444 31.27 -8.25 11.15
N GLY A 445 31.22 -8.52 12.46
CA GLY A 445 30.29 -7.95 13.42
C GLY A 445 30.26 -6.42 13.54
N GLU A 446 29.17 -5.97 14.15
CA GLU A 446 28.88 -4.59 14.57
C GLU A 446 28.78 -3.56 13.43
N GLY A 447 27.69 -3.63 12.64
CA GLY A 447 27.07 -2.47 11.97
C GLY A 447 27.93 -1.60 11.03
N GLY A 448 29.12 -2.04 10.63
CA GLY A 448 30.08 -1.24 9.87
C GLY A 448 30.47 -1.84 8.53
N LEU A 449 30.92 -0.97 7.61
CA LEU A 449 31.60 -1.38 6.37
C LEU A 449 32.84 -2.21 6.68
N ASP A 450 33.15 -3.16 5.80
CA ASP A 450 34.45 -3.82 5.84
C ASP A 450 35.61 -2.82 5.65
N SER A 451 36.83 -3.27 5.94
CA SER A 451 38.02 -2.40 5.89
C SER A 451 38.30 -1.83 4.49
N ALA A 452 37.93 -2.53 3.42
CA ALA A 452 38.18 -2.10 2.05
C ALA A 452 37.17 -1.04 1.60
N HIS A 453 35.88 -1.27 1.85
CA HIS A 453 34.80 -0.34 1.56
C HIS A 453 34.89 0.90 2.45
N SER A 454 35.27 0.77 3.72
CA SER A 454 35.48 1.91 4.64
C SER A 454 36.59 2.86 4.16
N GLN A 455 37.65 2.32 3.55
CA GLN A 455 38.74 3.12 2.98
C GLN A 455 38.33 3.78 1.67
N LEU A 456 37.59 3.07 0.83
CA LEU A 456 37.02 3.60 -0.40
C LEU A 456 36.06 4.77 -0.10
N TYR A 457 35.15 4.59 0.86
CA TYR A 457 34.21 5.62 1.30
C TYR A 457 34.92 6.91 1.76
N ARG A 458 35.92 6.78 2.64
CA ARG A 458 36.71 7.94 3.10
C ARG A 458 37.43 8.69 1.97
N ARG A 459 37.85 8.00 0.92
CA ARG A 459 38.47 8.64 -0.25
C ARG A 459 37.46 9.29 -1.18
N LEU A 460 36.27 8.69 -1.30
CA LEU A 460 35.20 9.29 -2.08
C LEU A 460 34.79 10.65 -1.47
N LEU A 461 34.72 10.78 -0.14
CA LEU A 461 34.38 12.03 0.55
C LEU A 461 35.29 13.24 0.27
N GLU A 462 36.46 13.07 -0.36
CA GLU A 462 37.37 14.18 -0.70
C GLU A 462 36.82 15.11 -1.81
N LYS A 463 35.86 14.64 -2.61
CA LYS A 463 35.22 15.43 -3.69
C LYS A 463 33.72 15.12 -3.77
N GLU A 464 32.92 16.15 -4.03
CA GLU A 464 31.46 16.02 -4.24
C GLU A 464 31.09 15.24 -5.52
N GLN A 465 32.02 15.17 -6.48
CA GLN A 465 31.79 14.56 -7.79
C GLN A 465 33.04 13.82 -8.27
N TRP A 466 32.84 12.60 -8.76
CA TRP A 466 33.86 11.76 -9.38
C TRP A 466 33.42 11.33 -10.78
N SER A 467 34.34 11.25 -11.74
CA SER A 467 34.05 10.59 -13.00
C SER A 467 34.09 9.07 -12.83
N ARG A 468 33.30 8.33 -13.62
CA ARG A 468 33.26 6.85 -13.56
C ARG A 468 34.64 6.21 -13.76
N LYS A 469 35.48 6.81 -14.61
CA LYS A 469 36.86 6.32 -14.87
C LYS A 469 37.76 6.48 -13.65
N GLU A 470 37.76 7.66 -13.02
CA GLU A 470 38.53 7.91 -11.80
C GLU A 470 38.05 7.03 -10.64
N ALA A 471 36.74 6.85 -10.47
CA ALA A 471 36.19 5.98 -9.43
C ALA A 471 36.53 4.50 -9.66
N THR A 472 36.60 4.05 -10.92
CA THR A 472 37.03 2.68 -11.26
C THR A 472 38.51 2.47 -10.94
N GLU A 473 39.36 3.46 -11.22
CA GLU A 473 40.78 3.43 -10.86
C GLU A 473 40.96 3.41 -9.33
N LEU A 474 40.15 4.18 -8.60
CA LEU A 474 40.11 4.12 -7.14
C LEU A 474 39.74 2.73 -6.64
N CYS A 475 38.64 2.14 -7.12
CA CYS A 475 38.20 0.80 -6.71
C CYS A 475 39.25 -0.28 -7.01
N SER A 476 40.01 -0.13 -8.10
CA SER A 476 41.08 -1.05 -8.50
C SER A 476 42.22 -1.11 -7.46
N ASN A 477 42.49 -0.03 -6.74
CA ASN A 477 43.52 -0.01 -5.67
C ASN A 477 43.18 -0.93 -4.50
N TRP A 478 41.90 -1.22 -4.27
CA TRP A 478 41.41 -2.12 -3.22
C TRP A 478 40.85 -3.44 -3.78
N ASN A 479 41.11 -3.73 -5.06
CA ASN A 479 40.64 -4.94 -5.76
C ASN A 479 39.11 -5.10 -5.74
N LEU A 480 38.38 -3.97 -5.75
CA LEU A 480 36.92 -3.92 -5.75
C LEU A 480 36.39 -3.61 -7.16
N MET A 481 35.24 -4.19 -7.52
CA MET A 481 34.51 -3.80 -8.73
C MET A 481 33.62 -2.60 -8.40
N LEU A 482 33.68 -1.55 -9.24
CA LEU A 482 32.98 -0.28 -9.00
C LEU A 482 31.50 -0.48 -8.62
N GLY A 483 30.73 -1.22 -9.43
CA GLY A 483 29.30 -1.41 -9.17
C GLY A 483 29.00 -2.08 -7.83
N GLY A 484 29.72 -3.16 -7.50
CA GLY A 484 29.52 -3.85 -6.23
C GLY A 484 29.98 -3.04 -5.03
N ALA A 485 31.05 -2.24 -5.17
CA ALA A 485 31.53 -1.39 -4.10
C ALA A 485 30.55 -0.25 -3.76
N LEU A 486 29.95 0.37 -4.79
CA LEU A 486 28.93 1.41 -4.60
C LEU A 486 27.66 0.84 -3.95
N GLU A 487 27.22 -0.36 -4.36
CA GLU A 487 26.08 -1.05 -3.76
C GLU A 487 26.31 -1.35 -2.28
N VAL A 488 27.46 -1.91 -1.90
CA VAL A 488 27.79 -2.23 -0.49
C VAL A 488 27.85 -0.97 0.38
N ILE A 489 28.40 0.14 -0.14
CA ILE A 489 28.44 1.41 0.59
C ILE A 489 27.02 1.98 0.75
N ASN A 490 26.19 1.92 -0.29
CA ASN A 490 24.81 2.41 -0.24
C ASN A 490 23.94 1.54 0.68
N ASP A 491 24.09 0.22 0.65
CA ASP A 491 23.34 -0.71 1.52
C ASP A 491 23.63 -0.45 2.99
N TRP A 492 24.88 -0.14 3.34
CA TRP A 492 25.23 0.31 4.68
C TRP A 492 24.62 1.67 5.02
N SER A 493 24.69 2.63 4.08
CA SER A 493 24.06 3.94 4.27
C SER A 493 22.56 3.83 4.52
N TYR A 494 21.87 2.94 3.80
CA TYR A 494 20.46 2.62 4.04
C TYR A 494 20.23 2.00 5.41
N ALA A 495 21.12 1.12 5.88
CA ALA A 495 20.98 0.49 7.20
C ALA A 495 21.11 1.50 8.36
N VAL A 496 21.85 2.60 8.17
CA VAL A 496 22.11 3.60 9.23
C VAL A 496 21.19 4.83 9.12
N VAL A 497 20.97 5.38 7.92
CA VAL A 497 20.29 6.67 7.68
C VAL A 497 19.08 6.54 6.74
N ASP A 498 18.74 5.33 6.29
CA ASP A 498 17.61 5.05 5.37
C ASP A 498 17.67 5.80 4.03
N ALA A 499 18.88 6.16 3.59
CA ALA A 499 19.16 6.83 2.31
C ALA A 499 20.51 6.38 1.72
N PRO A 500 20.71 6.42 0.40
CA PRO A 500 22.01 6.14 -0.22
C PRO A 500 22.93 7.37 -0.14
N VAL A 501 24.21 7.16 0.11
CA VAL A 501 25.21 8.24 0.17
C VAL A 501 25.87 8.51 -1.19
N LEU A 502 25.79 7.55 -2.13
CA LEU A 502 26.36 7.64 -3.47
C LEU A 502 25.28 7.51 -4.55
N GLU A 503 25.23 8.44 -5.48
CA GLU A 503 24.37 8.37 -6.68
C GLU A 503 25.21 8.20 -7.95
N ASP A 504 24.92 7.15 -8.73
CA ASP A 504 25.52 6.91 -10.05
C ASP A 504 24.57 7.42 -11.14
N ALA A 505 24.89 8.57 -11.76
CA ALA A 505 24.07 9.20 -12.81
C ALA A 505 24.95 9.91 -13.86
N ASP A 506 24.60 9.75 -15.14
CA ASP A 506 25.22 10.45 -16.28
C ASP A 506 26.77 10.35 -16.32
N ASP A 507 27.32 9.15 -16.17
CA ASP A 507 28.78 8.84 -16.15
C ASP A 507 29.58 9.49 -15.00
N HIS A 508 28.89 10.02 -13.99
CA HIS A 508 29.48 10.59 -12.79
C HIS A 508 28.89 9.96 -11.53
N ILE A 509 29.71 9.90 -10.48
CA ILE A 509 29.31 9.46 -9.14
C ILE A 509 29.27 10.71 -8.27
N TRP A 510 28.08 10.99 -7.76
CA TRP A 510 27.78 12.10 -6.86
C TRP A 510 27.74 11.59 -5.43
N ILE A 511 28.25 12.41 -4.51
CA ILE A 511 28.28 12.10 -3.09
C ILE A 511 27.38 13.08 -2.37
N ASP A 512 26.40 12.56 -1.65
CA ASP A 512 25.54 13.37 -0.82
C ASP A 512 26.25 13.71 0.49
N LEU A 513 26.77 14.93 0.58
CA LEU A 513 27.48 15.42 1.77
C LEU A 513 26.56 15.62 2.98
N GLU A 514 25.24 15.71 2.81
CA GLU A 514 24.30 15.77 3.93
C GLU A 514 24.18 14.38 4.57
N ILE A 515 23.96 13.34 3.75
CA ILE A 515 23.93 11.95 4.22
C ILE A 515 25.29 11.52 4.79
N ALA A 516 26.40 11.93 4.16
CA ALA A 516 27.73 11.64 4.68
C ALA A 516 27.99 12.21 6.08
N LYS A 517 27.47 13.41 6.39
CA LYS A 517 27.58 14.01 7.73
C LYS A 517 26.70 13.29 8.74
N GLU A 518 25.50 12.88 8.36
CA GLU A 518 24.61 12.09 9.22
C GLU A 518 25.19 10.71 9.54
N LEU A 519 25.97 10.13 8.62
CA LEU A 519 26.70 8.87 8.82
C LEU A 519 27.93 9.00 9.75
N GLU A 520 28.54 10.19 9.87
CA GLU A 520 29.68 10.44 10.76
C GLU A 520 29.26 10.82 12.20
N GLY A 521 27.99 11.19 12.42
CA GLY A 521 27.40 11.51 13.73
C GLY A 521 27.35 13.00 14.07
#